data_AF-A0AAJ5R3P8-F1
#
_entry.id   AF-A0AAJ5R3P8-F1
#
_cell.length_a   1.000
_cell.length_b   1.000
_cell.length_c   1.000
_cell.angle_alpha   90.00
_cell.angle_beta   90.00
_cell.angle_gamma   90.00
#
_symmetry.space_group_name_H-M   'P 1'
#
loop_
_entity.id
_entity.type
_entity.pdbx_description
1 polymer ?
#
loop_
_entity_poly.entity_id
_entity_poly.type
_entity_poly.pdbx_seq_one_letter_code
_entity_poly.pdbx_strand_id
1 'polypeptide(L)'
;MKSENDNADYSIILSQLRIARLFGHNLLVLKDNSGKLISEIDGLATSKNGETKPVGYLPSDRLKAFEFKSAFLYKSSQAQIALINANKEICLNKWNVALNAITLINTKNLPYPIFGLGKNSNSVTSTLIRCMDLHEPQIPSGGIAPFSGEILLSEAEIEKLQSALISR
;
A
#
# COMPACT_ATOMS: atom_id res chain seq x y z
N MET A 1 -11.39 -28.28 17.99
CA MET A 1 -10.79 -27.54 16.86
C MET A 1 -10.86 -26.07 17.21
N LYS A 2 -9.71 -25.45 17.53
CA LYS A 2 -9.63 -23.98 17.63
C LYS A 2 -9.70 -23.42 16.21
N SER A 3 -10.50 -22.39 16.00
CA SER A 3 -10.63 -21.77 14.67
C SER A 3 -9.32 -21.10 14.27
N GLU A 4 -9.02 -21.01 12.97
CA GLU A 4 -7.80 -20.33 12.45
C GLU A 4 -7.63 -18.89 12.96
N ASN A 5 -8.69 -18.27 13.48
CA ASN A 5 -8.67 -16.95 14.10
C ASN A 5 -8.02 -16.89 15.50
N ASP A 6 -7.80 -18.01 16.19
CA ASP A 6 -7.25 -18.01 17.56
C ASP A 6 -5.72 -17.73 17.62
N ASN A 7 -5.06 -17.59 16.46
CA ASN A 7 -3.62 -17.31 16.32
C ASN A 7 -3.32 -16.02 15.52
N ALA A 8 -4.30 -15.14 15.31
CA ALA A 8 -4.06 -13.87 14.62
C ALA A 8 -3.26 -12.92 15.52
N ASP A 9 -1.98 -12.73 15.20
CA ASP A 9 -1.04 -11.93 15.98
C ASP A 9 -0.37 -10.83 15.13
N TYR A 10 -0.70 -10.70 13.85
CA TYR A 10 -0.29 -9.59 12.99
C TYR A 10 -1.46 -9.12 12.12
N SER A 11 -1.38 -7.87 11.65
CA SER A 11 -2.36 -7.32 10.72
C SER A 11 -1.72 -6.46 9.64
N ILE A 12 -2.26 -6.57 8.42
CA ILE A 12 -2.00 -5.62 7.34
C ILE A 12 -3.24 -4.74 7.23
N ILE A 13 -3.03 -3.43 7.35
CA ILE A 13 -4.07 -2.42 7.42
C ILE A 13 -3.99 -1.55 6.17
N LEU A 14 -5.13 -1.30 5.55
CA LEU A 14 -5.31 -0.20 4.61
C LEU A 14 -5.72 1.03 5.40
N SER A 15 -4.87 2.06 5.42
CA SER A 15 -5.11 3.34 6.09
C SER A 15 -5.22 4.46 5.07
N GLN A 16 -5.89 5.55 5.42
CA GLN A 16 -6.06 6.68 4.53
C GLN A 16 -5.80 8.02 5.20
N LEU A 17 -4.80 8.72 4.67
CA LEU A 17 -4.54 10.12 4.99
C LEU A 17 -5.56 11.01 4.28
N ARG A 18 -6.19 11.92 5.03
CA ARG A 18 -7.10 12.92 4.49
C ARG A 18 -6.33 14.07 3.84
N ILE A 19 -6.62 14.37 2.57
CA ILE A 19 -6.08 15.50 1.82
C ILE A 19 -7.22 16.45 1.46
N ALA A 20 -7.06 17.74 1.74
CA ALA A 20 -8.04 18.80 1.42
C ALA A 20 -9.50 18.45 1.80
N ARG A 21 -9.69 17.81 2.96
CA ARG A 21 -10.96 17.36 3.58
C ARG A 21 -11.76 16.27 2.85
N LEU A 22 -11.74 16.24 1.51
CA LEU A 22 -12.56 15.33 0.70
C LEU A 22 -11.78 14.15 0.13
N PHE A 23 -10.48 14.32 -0.11
CA PHE A 23 -9.66 13.32 -0.80
C PHE A 23 -8.90 12.44 0.18
N GLY A 24 -8.62 11.22 -0.27
CA GLY A 24 -7.87 10.20 0.43
C GLY A 24 -6.57 9.85 -0.29
N HIS A 25 -5.51 9.70 0.49
CA HIS A 25 -4.28 9.04 0.09
C HIS A 25 -4.18 7.72 0.85
N ASN A 26 -4.35 6.62 0.14
CA ASN A 26 -4.31 5.26 0.69
C ASN A 26 -2.85 4.82 0.90
N LEU A 27 -2.57 4.24 2.05
CA LEU A 27 -1.29 3.67 2.45
C LEU A 27 -1.50 2.32 3.13
N LEU A 28 -0.45 1.49 3.17
CA LEU A 28 -0.47 0.19 3.83
C LEU A 28 0.34 0.23 5.11
N VAL A 29 -0.13 -0.46 6.14
CA VAL A 29 0.56 -0.54 7.44
C VAL A 29 0.60 -1.97 7.92
N LEU A 30 1.77 -2.43 8.35
CA LEU A 30 1.96 -3.68 9.06
C LEU A 30 2.02 -3.42 10.56
N LYS A 31 1.21 -4.13 11.34
CA LYS A 31 1.21 -4.10 12.80
C LYS A 31 1.42 -5.48 13.40
N ASP A 32 2.05 -5.49 14.58
CA ASP A 32 2.13 -6.68 15.43
C ASP A 32 0.87 -6.87 16.32
N ASN A 33 0.93 -7.88 17.19
CA ASN A 33 -0.19 -8.30 18.05
C ASN A 33 -0.58 -7.28 19.11
N SER A 34 0.35 -6.38 19.47
CA SER A 34 0.08 -5.28 20.39
C SER A 34 -0.58 -4.09 19.69
N GLY A 35 -0.76 -4.17 18.37
CA GLY A 35 -1.23 -3.07 17.54
C GLY A 35 -0.14 -2.03 17.24
N LYS A 36 1.12 -2.33 17.58
CA LYS A 36 2.26 -1.46 17.30
C LYS A 36 2.60 -1.51 15.82
N LEU A 37 2.85 -0.33 15.24
CA LEU A 37 3.35 -0.22 13.87
C LEU A 37 4.74 -0.82 13.74
N ILE A 38 4.90 -1.72 12.78
CA ILE A 38 6.17 -2.32 12.38
C ILE A 38 6.72 -1.62 11.14
N SER A 39 5.86 -1.37 10.15
CA SER A 39 6.23 -0.72 8.90
C SER A 39 5.02 -0.11 8.19
N GLU A 40 5.29 0.85 7.32
CA GLU A 40 4.35 1.53 6.45
C GLU A 40 4.86 1.46 5.00
N ILE A 41 3.95 1.35 4.03
CA ILE A 41 4.26 1.47 2.60
C ILE A 41 3.36 2.53 1.97
N ASP A 42 3.98 3.43 1.21
CA ASP A 42 3.32 4.52 0.50
C ASP A 42 3.71 4.56 -0.99
N GLY A 43 2.75 4.89 -1.84
CA GLY A 43 3.03 5.46 -3.16
C GLY A 43 3.20 6.97 -3.05
N LEU A 44 4.31 7.55 -3.51
CA LEU A 44 4.60 8.97 -3.38
C LEU A 44 5.03 9.57 -4.71
N ALA A 45 4.69 10.84 -4.92
CA ALA A 45 5.38 11.64 -5.91
C ALA A 45 6.80 11.93 -5.41
N THR A 46 7.77 11.76 -6.29
CA THR A 46 9.19 11.95 -5.99
C THR A 46 9.80 12.94 -6.96
N SER A 47 10.43 14.01 -6.45
CA SER A 47 11.10 15.01 -7.26
C SER A 47 12.37 14.47 -7.91
N LYS A 48 12.97 15.24 -8.83
CA LYS A 48 14.27 14.90 -9.44
C LYS A 48 15.39 14.76 -8.41
N ASN A 49 15.28 15.46 -7.29
CA ASN A 49 16.26 15.44 -6.21
C ASN A 49 15.97 14.34 -5.18
N GLY A 50 14.93 13.53 -5.39
CA GLY A 50 14.56 12.44 -4.49
C GLY A 50 13.60 12.83 -3.36
N GLU A 51 13.17 14.10 -3.29
CA GLU A 51 12.22 14.55 -2.26
C GLU A 51 10.84 13.95 -2.51
N THR A 52 10.22 13.42 -1.46
CA THR A 52 8.90 12.79 -1.55
C THR A 52 7.79 13.75 -1.15
N LYS A 53 6.61 13.58 -1.78
CA LYS A 53 5.39 14.31 -1.45
C LYS A 53 4.16 13.43 -1.67
N PRO A 54 3.10 13.60 -0.85
CA PRO A 54 1.88 12.79 -0.99
C PRO A 54 1.17 12.98 -2.33
N VAL A 55 1.26 14.18 -2.91
CA VAL A 55 0.66 14.52 -4.21
C VAL A 55 1.66 15.32 -5.04
N GLY A 56 1.94 14.83 -6.25
CA GLY A 56 2.80 15.49 -7.22
C GLY A 56 2.09 16.63 -7.94
N TYR A 57 2.86 17.61 -8.36
CA TYR A 57 2.37 18.82 -9.05
C TYR A 57 3.36 19.35 -10.08
N LEU A 58 4.54 18.73 -10.21
CA LEU A 58 5.54 19.08 -11.22
C LEU A 58 5.56 18.00 -12.31
N PRO A 59 5.71 18.37 -13.60
CA PRO A 59 5.87 17.40 -14.70
C PRO A 59 7.07 16.46 -14.53
N SER A 60 8.06 16.88 -13.74
CA SER A 60 9.25 16.10 -13.43
C SER A 60 9.04 15.05 -12.36
N ASP A 61 7.93 15.09 -11.62
CA ASP A 61 7.66 14.16 -10.54
C ASP A 61 7.52 12.73 -11.08
N ARG A 62 8.05 11.77 -10.33
CA ARG A 62 7.91 10.33 -10.62
C ARG A 62 7.12 9.66 -9.52
N LEU A 63 6.25 8.74 -9.92
CA LEU A 63 5.54 7.88 -9.00
C LEU A 63 6.49 6.78 -8.55
N LYS A 64 6.75 6.72 -7.24
CA LYS A 64 7.55 5.68 -6.61
C LYS A 64 6.83 5.12 -5.41
N ALA A 65 7.14 3.90 -5.03
CA ALA A 65 6.69 3.27 -3.80
C ALA A 65 7.86 3.14 -2.82
N PHE A 66 7.58 3.31 -1.53
CA PHE A 66 8.58 3.29 -0.46
C PHE A 66 8.08 2.50 0.73
N GLU A 67 9.00 1.81 1.40
CA GLU A 67 8.76 1.25 2.73
C GLU A 67 9.42 2.15 3.79
N PHE A 68 8.69 2.44 4.86
CA PHE A 68 9.18 3.13 6.05
C PHE A 68 9.09 2.20 7.26
N LYS A 69 10.16 2.14 8.06
CA LYS A 69 10.23 1.33 9.29
C LYS A 69 9.66 2.04 10.53
N SER A 70 9.12 3.24 10.32
CA SER A 70 8.42 4.05 11.29
C SER A 70 7.27 4.76 10.58
N ALA A 71 6.34 5.32 11.34
CA ALA A 71 5.26 6.13 10.77
C ALA A 71 5.85 7.31 9.95
N PHE A 72 5.40 7.45 8.70
CA PHE A 72 5.74 8.54 7.80
C PHE A 72 4.50 9.41 7.53
N LEU A 73 3.49 8.89 6.84
CA LEU A 73 2.17 9.51 6.70
C LEU A 73 1.14 8.92 7.66
N TYR A 74 1.38 7.71 8.18
CA TYR A 74 0.45 7.03 9.06
C TYR A 74 0.18 7.78 10.37
N LYS A 75 -1.10 7.83 10.75
CA LYS A 75 -1.55 8.20 12.09
C LYS A 75 -2.64 7.24 12.53
N SER A 76 -2.59 6.79 13.77
CA SER A 76 -3.57 5.82 14.32
C SER A 76 -5.02 6.31 14.29
N SER A 77 -5.25 7.62 14.21
CA SER A 77 -6.57 8.26 14.11
C SER A 77 -7.12 8.36 12.69
N GLN A 78 -6.38 7.92 11.66
CA GLN A 78 -6.87 7.90 10.28
C GLN A 78 -8.01 6.88 10.10
N ALA A 79 -8.84 7.11 9.08
CA ALA A 79 -9.77 6.09 8.61
C ALA A 79 -8.94 4.90 8.11
N GLN A 80 -9.24 3.70 8.61
CA GLN A 80 -8.46 2.50 8.31
C GLN A 80 -9.32 1.24 8.45
N ILE A 81 -8.91 0.17 7.76
CA ILE A 81 -9.55 -1.15 7.81
C ILE A 81 -8.49 -2.24 7.67
N ALA A 82 -8.66 -3.35 8.40
CA ALA A 82 -7.79 -4.50 8.23
C ALA A 82 -8.06 -5.18 6.89
N LEU A 83 -7.01 -5.37 6.09
CA LEU A 83 -7.05 -6.21 4.89
C LEU A 83 -6.98 -7.69 5.27
N ILE A 84 -6.18 -7.99 6.29
CA ILE A 84 -6.04 -9.32 6.87
C ILE A 84 -5.58 -9.18 8.32
N ASN A 85 -6.13 -10.05 9.18
CA ASN A 85 -5.57 -10.38 10.48
C ASN A 85 -5.18 -11.86 10.42
N ALA A 86 -3.91 -12.17 10.62
CA ALA A 86 -3.41 -13.53 10.50
C ALA A 86 -2.19 -13.72 11.41
N ASN A 87 -1.61 -14.91 11.41
CA ASN A 87 -0.34 -15.11 12.09
C ASN A 87 0.79 -14.31 11.42
N LYS A 88 1.87 -14.10 12.18
CA LYS A 88 3.07 -13.39 11.76
C LYS A 88 3.61 -13.83 10.40
N GLU A 89 3.74 -15.14 10.19
CA GLU A 89 4.34 -15.68 8.98
C GLU A 89 3.53 -15.32 7.74
N ILE A 90 2.20 -15.48 7.79
CA ILE A 90 1.30 -15.12 6.68
C ILE A 90 1.40 -13.63 6.36
N CYS A 91 1.31 -12.76 7.38
CA CYS A 91 1.40 -11.32 7.19
C CYS A 91 2.77 -10.91 6.62
N LEU A 92 3.87 -11.47 7.12
CA LEU A 92 5.22 -11.15 6.63
C LEU A 92 5.47 -11.68 5.21
N ASN A 93 4.95 -12.85 4.85
CA ASN A 93 5.07 -13.37 3.49
C ASN A 93 4.34 -12.47 2.49
N LYS A 94 3.10 -12.05 2.80
CA LYS A 94 2.37 -11.07 1.98
C LYS A 94 3.09 -9.72 1.94
N TRP A 95 3.55 -9.20 3.08
CA TRP A 95 4.30 -7.94 3.12
C TRP A 95 5.57 -7.99 2.25
N ASN A 96 6.34 -9.08 2.31
CA ASN A 96 7.52 -9.28 1.45
C ASN A 96 7.18 -9.29 -0.04
N VAL A 97 6.01 -9.82 -0.43
CA VAL A 97 5.53 -9.72 -1.81
C VAL A 97 5.26 -8.27 -2.20
N ALA A 98 4.66 -7.46 -1.32
CA ALA A 98 4.51 -6.03 -1.56
C ALA A 98 5.88 -5.34 -1.73
N LEU A 99 6.89 -5.68 -0.91
CA LEU A 99 8.25 -5.13 -1.06
C LEU A 99 8.90 -5.50 -2.41
N ASN A 100 8.69 -6.72 -2.89
CA ASN A 100 9.14 -7.11 -4.23
C ASN A 100 8.41 -6.33 -5.32
N ALA A 101 7.11 -6.11 -5.17
CA ALA A 101 6.30 -5.31 -6.09
C ALA A 101 6.75 -3.84 -6.13
N ILE A 102 7.15 -3.23 -5.00
CA ILE A 102 7.76 -1.89 -4.95
C ILE A 102 8.93 -1.79 -5.92
N THR A 103 9.82 -2.80 -5.94
CA THR A 103 10.99 -2.82 -6.82
C THR A 103 10.60 -2.80 -8.30
N LEU A 104 9.57 -3.58 -8.69
CA LEU A 104 9.06 -3.59 -10.06
C LEU A 104 8.39 -2.27 -10.44
N ILE A 105 7.52 -1.73 -9.58
CA ILE A 105 6.86 -0.44 -9.79
C ILE A 105 7.90 0.66 -10.00
N ASN A 106 8.92 0.73 -9.13
CA ASN A 106 9.96 1.75 -9.20
C ASN A 106 10.82 1.64 -10.48
N THR A 107 11.04 0.42 -10.98
CA THR A 107 11.80 0.18 -12.22
C THR A 107 11.08 0.73 -13.46
N LYS A 108 9.74 0.77 -13.45
CA LYS A 108 8.96 1.36 -14.56
C LYS A 108 9.11 2.88 -14.67
N ASN A 109 9.64 3.55 -13.63
CA ASN A 109 9.90 5.00 -13.61
C ASN A 109 8.71 5.85 -14.10
N LEU A 110 7.52 5.54 -13.59
CA LEU A 110 6.27 6.14 -14.06
C LEU A 110 6.21 7.64 -13.73
N PRO A 111 5.67 8.50 -14.62
CA PRO A 111 5.38 9.88 -14.27
C PRO A 111 4.30 9.94 -13.19
N TYR A 112 4.44 10.87 -12.24
CA TYR A 112 3.34 11.16 -11.34
C TYR A 112 2.40 12.17 -12.02
N PRO A 113 1.08 11.90 -12.12
CA PRO A 113 0.15 12.81 -12.77
C PRO A 113 -0.03 14.09 -11.95
N ILE A 114 -0.04 15.25 -12.61
CA ILE A 114 -0.21 16.54 -11.95
C ILE A 114 -1.52 16.54 -11.13
N PHE A 115 -1.40 16.86 -9.84
CA PHE A 115 -2.49 16.82 -8.85
C PHE A 115 -3.18 15.45 -8.67
N GLY A 116 -2.53 14.36 -9.10
CA GLY A 116 -3.07 13.01 -8.94
C GLY A 116 -4.15 12.65 -9.97
N LEU A 117 -4.31 13.42 -11.06
CA LEU A 117 -5.27 13.15 -12.14
C LEU A 117 -4.73 12.09 -13.12
N GLY A 118 -4.69 10.84 -12.67
CA GLY A 118 -4.23 9.65 -13.40
C GLY A 118 -3.81 8.57 -12.41
N LYS A 119 -3.26 7.45 -12.92
CA LYS A 119 -2.65 6.41 -12.08
C LYS A 119 -1.61 7.05 -11.14
N ASN A 120 -1.84 6.97 -9.83
CA ASN A 120 -1.15 7.78 -8.81
C ASN A 120 -0.77 6.93 -7.59
N SER A 121 -0.55 7.58 -6.44
CA SER A 121 -0.25 6.92 -5.15
C SER A 121 -1.29 5.89 -4.72
N ASN A 122 -2.59 6.13 -4.95
CA ASN A 122 -3.63 5.17 -4.64
C ASN A 122 -3.54 3.93 -5.54
N SER A 123 -3.16 4.10 -6.81
CA SER A 123 -2.93 2.99 -7.74
C SER A 123 -1.75 2.12 -7.32
N VAL A 124 -0.72 2.71 -6.68
CA VAL A 124 0.33 1.93 -6.02
C VAL A 124 -0.29 1.04 -4.94
N THR A 125 -1.05 1.62 -4.02
CA THR A 125 -1.68 0.87 -2.93
C THR A 125 -2.57 -0.26 -3.46
N SER A 126 -3.44 -0.01 -4.44
CA SER A 126 -4.26 -1.03 -5.10
C SER A 126 -3.43 -2.15 -5.73
N THR A 127 -2.36 -1.77 -6.43
CA THR A 127 -1.45 -2.76 -7.05
C THR A 127 -0.78 -3.64 -6.00
N LEU A 128 -0.30 -3.06 -4.90
CA LEU A 128 0.34 -3.82 -3.82
C LEU A 128 -0.63 -4.77 -3.14
N ILE A 129 -1.88 -4.33 -2.87
CA ILE A 129 -2.94 -5.19 -2.32
C ILE A 129 -3.19 -6.39 -3.23
N ARG A 130 -3.31 -6.15 -4.54
CA ARG A 130 -3.48 -7.21 -5.54
C ARG A 130 -2.28 -8.17 -5.57
N CYS A 131 -1.04 -7.66 -5.56
CA CYS A 131 0.17 -8.49 -5.50
C CYS A 131 0.22 -9.38 -4.25
N MET A 132 -0.29 -8.90 -3.11
CA MET A 132 -0.38 -9.68 -1.88
C MET A 132 -1.48 -10.76 -1.90
N ASP A 133 -2.23 -10.86 -2.99
CA ASP A 133 -3.43 -11.70 -3.09
C ASP A 133 -4.43 -11.38 -1.98
N LEU A 134 -4.76 -10.09 -1.88
CA LEU A 134 -5.77 -9.56 -0.97
C LEU A 134 -6.79 -8.77 -1.77
N HIS A 135 -7.99 -8.62 -1.18
CA HIS A 135 -9.05 -7.78 -1.73
C HIS A 135 -8.90 -6.36 -1.18
N GLU A 136 -9.09 -5.32 -2.01
CA GLU A 136 -9.13 -3.93 -1.58
C GLU A 136 -10.56 -3.53 -1.18
N PRO A 137 -10.88 -3.37 0.12
CA PRO A 137 -12.18 -2.90 0.56
C PRO A 137 -12.29 -1.38 0.45
N GLN A 138 -13.52 -0.88 0.42
CA GLN A 138 -13.77 0.54 0.70
C GLN A 138 -13.54 0.81 2.19
N ILE A 139 -12.80 1.88 2.50
CA ILE A 139 -12.54 2.28 3.89
C ILE A 139 -13.78 3.00 4.44
N PRO A 140 -14.39 2.51 5.54
CA PRO A 140 -15.52 3.19 6.15
C PRO A 140 -15.15 4.63 6.56
N SER A 141 -16.00 5.59 6.21
CA SER A 141 -15.77 7.03 6.47
C SER A 141 -14.47 7.60 5.85
N GLY A 142 -13.86 6.89 4.90
CA GLY A 142 -12.78 7.41 4.07
C GLY A 142 -13.26 8.54 3.15
N GLY A 143 -12.33 9.41 2.77
CA GLY A 143 -12.51 10.31 1.64
C GLY A 143 -12.41 9.57 0.31
N ILE A 144 -12.68 10.29 -0.77
CA ILE A 144 -12.56 9.79 -2.13
C ILE A 144 -11.07 9.58 -2.42
N ALA A 145 -10.65 8.35 -2.74
CA ALA A 145 -9.28 8.03 -3.15
C ALA A 145 -9.23 7.90 -4.68
N PRO A 146 -8.89 8.97 -5.44
CA PRO A 146 -8.91 8.91 -6.90
C PRO A 146 -7.93 7.86 -7.41
N PHE A 147 -8.35 7.08 -8.40
CA PHE A 147 -7.58 6.00 -9.03
C PHE A 147 -7.17 4.86 -8.09
N SER A 148 -7.86 4.70 -6.95
CA SER A 148 -7.93 3.40 -6.26
C SER A 148 -8.66 2.39 -7.16
N GLY A 149 -8.20 1.14 -7.15
CA GLY A 149 -8.60 0.06 -8.06
C GLY A 149 -7.79 -0.01 -9.35
N GLU A 150 -7.06 1.04 -9.73
CA GLU A 150 -6.22 1.04 -10.93
C GLU A 150 -4.89 0.31 -10.68
N ILE A 151 -4.51 -0.57 -11.61
CA ILE A 151 -3.35 -1.45 -11.46
C ILE A 151 -2.16 -0.96 -12.32
N LEU A 152 -0.96 -0.98 -11.74
CA LEU A 152 0.30 -0.50 -12.35
C LEU A 152 1.16 -1.62 -12.96
N LEU A 153 0.96 -2.86 -12.54
CA LEU A 153 1.66 -4.04 -13.04
C LEU A 153 0.73 -4.85 -13.96
N SER A 154 1.31 -5.62 -14.87
CA SER A 154 0.56 -6.57 -15.69
C SER A 154 0.13 -7.80 -14.87
N GLU A 155 -0.91 -8.52 -15.31
CA GLU A 155 -1.33 -9.75 -14.63
C GLU A 155 -0.19 -10.78 -14.53
N ALA A 156 0.63 -10.94 -15.58
CA ALA A 156 1.77 -11.85 -15.55
C ALA A 156 2.83 -11.45 -14.49
N GLU A 157 3.07 -10.15 -14.29
CA GLU A 157 3.95 -9.67 -13.21
C GLU A 157 3.35 -9.95 -11.82
N ILE A 158 2.04 -9.79 -11.67
CA ILE A 158 1.29 -10.06 -10.44
C ILE A 158 1.29 -11.55 -10.12
N GLU A 159 0.93 -12.41 -11.06
CA GLU A 159 0.88 -13.87 -10.88
C GLU A 159 2.25 -14.42 -10.48
N LYS A 160 3.33 -13.92 -11.08
CA LYS A 160 4.71 -14.28 -10.71
C LYS A 160 5.05 -13.90 -9.26
N LEU A 161 4.54 -12.76 -8.79
CA LEU A 161 4.73 -12.34 -7.40
C LEU A 161 3.88 -13.20 -6.44
N GLN A 162 2.64 -13.50 -6.82
CA GLN A 162 1.72 -14.31 -6.03
C GLN A 162 2.18 -15.77 -5.91
N SER A 163 2.81 -16.36 -6.94
CA SER A 163 3.33 -17.73 -6.88
C SER A 163 4.39 -17.92 -5.78
N ALA A 164 5.06 -16.84 -5.37
CA ALA A 164 6.01 -16.87 -4.26
C ALA A 164 5.33 -17.08 -2.89
N LEU A 165 4.02 -16.86 -2.78
CA LEU A 165 3.22 -17.15 -1.58
C LEU A 165 2.89 -18.64 -1.44
N ILE A 166 2.80 -19.36 -2.55
CA ILE A 166 2.40 -20.79 -2.58
C ILE A 166 3.61 -21.71 -2.38
N SER A 167 4.81 -21.22 -2.70
CA SER A 167 6.04 -22.03 -2.75
C SER A 167 6.78 -22.10 -1.39
N ARG A 168 6.11 -21.77 -0.27
CA ARG A 168 6.67 -21.74 1.09
C ARG A 168 5.66 -22.33 2.06
#